data_AF-A0A0K8P6B5-F1
#
_entry.id   AF-A0A0K8P6B5-F1
#
_cell.length_a   1.000
_cell.length_b   1.000
_cell.length_c   1.000
_cell.angle_alpha   90.00
_cell.angle_beta   90.00
_cell.angle_gamma   90.00
#
_symmetry.space_group_name_H-M   'P 1'
#
loop_
_entity.id
_entity.type
_entity.pdbx_description
1 polymer ?
#
loop_
_entity_poly.entity_id
_entity_poly.type
_entity_poly.pdbx_seq_one_letter_code
_entity_poly.pdbx_strand_id
1 'polypeptide(L)'
;MSPLQPLLALLALAEKERDASLAAHQQAQRAAEAAQAQSQQLLDYRSDYEQRWTHQFQTQGTMPVLHAYQGFMGRLGQAVTHQDRIVAQAGDQLARAAQVLREHELRVASVRKLIERRQQELGLVAERREQKATDEFAARAGWNRSSGFGADAH
;
A
#
# COMPACT_ATOMS: atom_id res chain seq x y z
N MET A 1 -13.49 -14.67 -26.98
CA MET A 1 -12.65 -14.01 -25.95
C MET A 1 -12.85 -14.72 -24.62
N SER A 2 -11.79 -14.93 -23.85
CA SER A 2 -11.90 -15.61 -22.55
C SER A 2 -12.66 -14.72 -21.54
N PRO A 3 -13.66 -15.24 -20.81
CA PRO A 3 -14.42 -14.46 -19.82
C PRO A 3 -13.57 -13.93 -18.66
N LEU A 4 -12.31 -14.36 -18.53
CA LEU A 4 -11.35 -13.88 -17.54
C LEU A 4 -10.55 -12.66 -18.00
N GLN A 5 -10.45 -12.42 -19.31
CA GLN A 5 -9.57 -11.39 -19.87
C GLN A 5 -9.86 -9.96 -19.33
N PRO A 6 -11.13 -9.53 -19.19
CA PRO A 6 -11.42 -8.23 -18.59
C PRO A 6 -11.03 -8.14 -17.11
N LEU A 7 -11.20 -9.23 -16.35
CA LEU A 7 -10.85 -9.27 -14.92
C LEU A 7 -9.33 -9.24 -14.71
N LEU A 8 -8.57 -9.92 -15.57
CA LEU A 8 -7.11 -9.88 -15.55
C LEU A 8 -6.58 -8.47 -15.89
N ALA A 9 -7.18 -7.79 -16.87
CA ALA A 9 -6.83 -6.40 -17.17
C ALA A 9 -7.15 -5.47 -15.99
N LEU A 10 -8.29 -5.68 -15.33
CA LEU A 10 -8.68 -4.91 -14.15
C LEU A 10 -7.74 -5.18 -12.96
N LEU A 11 -7.28 -6.42 -12.79
CA LEU A 11 -6.27 -6.77 -11.77
C LEU A 11 -4.96 -6.04 -12.04
N ALA A 12 -4.46 -6.08 -13.27
CA ALA A 12 -3.22 -5.40 -13.64
C ALA A 12 -3.30 -3.88 -13.38
N LEU A 13 -4.46 -3.26 -13.67
CA LEU A 13 -4.69 -1.86 -13.36
C LEU A 13 -4.69 -1.61 -11.83
N ALA A 14 -5.40 -2.43 -11.06
CA ALA A 14 -5.46 -2.29 -9.60
C ALA A 14 -4.08 -2.49 -8.95
N GLU A 15 -3.29 -3.44 -9.44
CA GLU A 15 -1.92 -3.67 -8.97
C GLU A 15 -1.02 -2.48 -9.26
N LYS A 16 -1.12 -1.89 -10.47
CA LYS A 16 -0.39 -0.67 -10.83
C LYS A 16 -0.75 0.52 -9.94
N GLU A 17 -2.04 0.71 -9.63
CA GLU A 17 -2.49 1.75 -8.71
C GLU A 17 -1.94 1.54 -7.28
N ARG A 18 -1.99 0.30 -6.79
CA ARG A 18 -1.43 -0.10 -5.48
C ARG A 18 0.08 0.12 -5.40
N ASP A 19 0.81 -0.16 -6.48
CA ASP A 19 2.26 0.07 -6.53
C ASP A 19 2.59 1.57 -6.52
N ALA A 20 1.79 2.38 -7.22
CA ALA A 20 1.93 3.84 -7.19
C ALA A 20 1.63 4.42 -5.79
N SER A 21 0.58 3.95 -5.12
CA SER A 21 0.25 4.39 -3.75
C SER A 21 1.29 3.92 -2.73
N LEU A 22 1.90 2.74 -2.93
CA LEU A 22 3.01 2.27 -2.11
C LEU A 22 4.23 3.19 -2.23
N ALA A 23 4.60 3.59 -3.44
CA ALA A 23 5.70 4.53 -3.66
C ALA A 23 5.42 5.89 -3.00
N ALA A 24 4.19 6.40 -3.11
CA ALA A 24 3.76 7.64 -2.46
C ALA A 24 3.82 7.53 -0.92
N HIS A 25 3.37 6.40 -0.35
CA HIS A 25 3.48 6.12 1.09
C HIS A 25 4.94 6.14 1.57
N GLN A 26 5.84 5.46 0.86
CA GLN A 26 7.27 5.44 1.19
C GLN A 26 7.90 6.84 1.11
N GLN A 27 7.49 7.65 0.14
CA GLN A 27 7.94 9.04 0.05
C GLN A 27 7.44 9.87 1.25
N ALA A 28 6.16 9.77 1.59
CA ALA A 28 5.58 10.47 2.73
C ALA A 28 6.23 10.03 4.05
N GLN A 29 6.54 8.74 4.19
CA GLN A 29 7.22 8.20 5.36
C GLN A 29 8.62 8.82 5.52
N ARG A 30 9.43 8.81 4.46
CA ARG A 30 10.76 9.45 4.49
C ARG A 30 10.68 10.94 4.82
N ALA A 31 9.68 11.64 4.30
CA ALA A 31 9.47 13.05 4.61
C ALA A 31 9.13 13.27 6.09
N ALA A 32 8.27 12.43 6.67
CA ALA A 32 7.93 12.49 8.09
C ALA A 32 9.14 12.19 8.99
N GLU A 33 9.92 11.15 8.67
CA GLU A 33 11.15 10.79 9.38
C GLU A 33 12.18 11.93 9.32
N ALA A 34 12.39 12.53 8.14
CA ALA A 34 13.30 13.67 7.98
C ALA A 34 12.82 14.90 8.78
N ALA A 35 11.53 15.21 8.76
CA ALA A 35 10.96 16.32 9.52
C ALA A 35 11.12 16.13 11.04
N GLN A 36 10.93 14.90 11.53
CA GLN A 36 11.14 14.55 12.94
C GLN A 36 12.62 14.67 13.32
N ALA A 37 13.53 14.15 12.50
CA ALA A 37 14.97 14.26 12.72
C ALA A 37 15.42 15.73 12.81
N GLN A 38 14.91 16.59 11.91
CA GLN A 38 15.22 18.02 11.94
C GLN A 38 14.64 18.73 13.17
N SER A 39 13.45 18.33 13.64
CA SER A 39 12.90 18.84 14.91
C SER A 39 13.80 18.48 16.08
N GLN A 40 14.22 17.22 16.18
CA GLN A 40 15.13 16.77 17.23
C GLN A 40 16.45 17.55 17.20
N GLN A 41 17.04 17.74 16.02
CA GLN A 41 18.26 18.54 15.86
C GLN A 41 18.11 19.99 16.35
N LEU A 42 16.96 20.63 16.11
CA LEU A 42 16.71 21.98 16.60
C LEU A 42 16.57 22.03 18.13
N LEU A 43 15.94 21.01 18.73
CA LEU A 43 15.79 20.90 20.18
C LEU A 43 17.13 20.63 20.87
N ASP A 44 17.94 19.72 20.31
CA ASP A 44 19.28 19.42 20.82
C ASP A 44 20.17 20.67 20.74
N TYR A 45 20.18 21.34 19.58
CA TYR A 45 20.93 22.57 19.38
C TYR A 45 20.50 23.67 20.35
N ARG A 46 19.19 23.79 20.62
CA ARG A 46 18.67 24.73 21.62
C ARG A 46 19.21 24.42 23.01
N SER A 47 19.15 23.16 23.45
CA SER A 47 19.61 22.76 24.77
C SER A 47 21.10 23.01 24.95
N ASP A 48 21.92 22.59 23.98
CA ASP A 48 23.37 22.82 23.98
C ASP A 48 23.71 24.30 24.07
N TYR A 49 22.99 25.13 23.32
CA TYR A 49 23.23 26.56 23.29
C TYR A 49 22.81 27.25 24.60
N GLU A 50 21.66 26.88 25.17
CA GLU A 50 21.22 27.36 26.49
C GLU A 50 22.25 27.01 27.59
N GLN A 51 22.78 25.80 27.60
CA GLN A 51 23.81 25.36 28.56
C GLN A 51 25.13 26.16 28.43
N ARG A 52 25.63 26.31 27.19
CA ARG A 52 26.84 27.10 26.91
C ARG A 52 26.66 28.56 27.33
N TRP A 53 25.48 29.12 27.06
CA TRP A 53 25.14 30.47 27.47
C TRP A 53 25.16 30.64 28.99
N THR A 54 24.52 29.75 29.74
CA THR A 54 24.52 29.78 31.21
C THR A 54 25.94 29.76 31.79
N HIS A 55 26.82 28.93 31.23
CA HIS A 55 28.22 28.87 31.66
C HIS A 55 29.00 30.16 31.32
N GLN A 56 28.81 30.72 30.12
CA GLN A 56 29.54 31.91 29.68
C GLN A 56 29.06 33.18 30.41
N PHE A 57 27.77 33.28 30.71
CA PHE A 57 27.19 34.40 31.45
C PHE A 57 27.71 34.49 32.89
N GLN A 58 28.02 33.36 33.54
CA GLN A 58 28.65 33.34 34.87
C GLN A 58 30.05 33.98 34.90
N THR A 59 30.71 34.11 33.75
CA THR A 59 32.08 34.61 33.67
C THR A 59 32.19 36.07 33.21
N GLN A 60 31.41 36.52 32.20
CA GLN A 60 31.54 37.89 31.61
C GLN A 60 30.25 38.40 30.92
N GLY A 61 29.18 38.67 31.67
CA GLY A 61 27.93 39.21 31.11
C GLY A 61 27.97 40.70 30.77
N THR A 62 27.96 41.08 29.48
CA THR A 62 27.76 42.48 29.02
C THR A 62 26.41 42.67 28.30
N MET A 63 25.82 43.87 28.37
CA MET A 63 24.50 44.17 27.79
C MET A 63 24.36 43.89 26.27
N PRO A 64 25.35 44.18 25.40
CA PRO A 64 25.25 43.85 23.98
C PRO A 64 25.14 42.35 23.72
N VAL A 65 25.82 41.54 24.55
CA VAL A 65 25.83 40.08 24.45
C VAL A 65 24.47 39.49 24.84
N LEU A 66 23.78 40.09 25.83
CA LEU A 66 22.40 39.75 26.19
C LEU A 66 21.40 39.98 25.05
N HIS A 67 21.49 41.13 24.36
CA HIS A 67 20.59 41.42 23.23
C HIS A 67 20.80 40.46 22.05
N ALA A 68 22.05 40.13 21.73
CA ALA A 68 22.37 39.16 20.69
C ALA A 68 21.79 37.77 21.01
N TYR A 69 21.91 37.34 22.28
CA TYR A 69 21.34 36.08 22.76
C TYR A 69 19.81 36.03 22.63
N GLN A 70 19.11 37.04 23.16
CA GLN A 70 17.65 37.10 23.08
C GLN A 70 17.14 37.09 21.64
N GLY A 71 17.80 37.85 20.75
CA GLY A 71 17.46 37.87 19.33
C GLY A 71 17.65 36.52 18.65
N PHE A 72 18.73 35.80 18.97
CA PHE A 72 18.97 34.47 18.44
C PHE A 72 17.97 33.43 18.98
N MET A 73 17.70 33.42 20.28
CA MET A 73 16.69 32.54 20.89
C MET A 73 15.29 32.78 20.31
N GLY A 74 14.94 34.04 20.03
CA GLY A 74 13.69 34.36 19.34
C GLY A 74 13.60 33.72 17.96
N ARG A 75 14.67 33.80 17.15
CA ARG A 75 14.71 33.15 15.83
C ARG A 75 14.68 31.62 15.93
N LEU A 76 15.38 31.04 16.90
CA LEU A 76 15.38 29.59 17.12
C LEU A 76 13.99 29.09 17.54
N GLY A 77 13.29 29.81 18.42
CA GLY A 77 11.91 29.49 18.79
C GLY A 77 10.94 29.57 17.61
N GLN A 78 11.12 30.55 16.72
CA GLN A 78 10.34 30.63 15.47
C GLN A 78 10.63 29.44 14.54
N ALA A 79 11.90 29.04 14.41
CA ALA A 79 12.30 27.89 13.62
C ALA A 79 11.71 26.58 14.16
N VAL A 80 11.73 26.36 15.48
CA VAL A 80 11.09 25.21 16.13
C VAL A 80 9.58 25.20 15.86
N THR A 81 8.91 26.33 16.09
CA THR A 81 7.46 26.45 15.83
C THR A 81 7.11 26.17 14.36
N HIS A 82 7.97 26.60 13.43
CA HIS A 82 7.81 26.29 12.01
C HIS A 82 8.03 24.80 11.73
N GLN A 83 9.06 24.20 12.32
CA GLN A 83 9.38 22.79 12.18
C GLN A 83 8.26 21.89 12.74
N ASP A 84 7.65 22.25 13.86
CA ASP A 84 6.53 21.51 14.44
C ASP A 84 5.33 21.44 13.48
N ARG A 85 5.07 22.54 12.73
CA ARG A 85 4.04 22.53 11.68
C ARG A 85 4.42 21.61 10.52
N ILE A 86 5.68 21.59 10.12
CA ILE A 86 6.16 20.68 9.07
C ILE A 86 5.99 19.22 9.51
N VAL A 87 6.37 18.89 10.75
CA VAL A 87 6.19 17.55 11.32
C VAL A 87 4.72 17.14 11.31
N ALA A 88 3.83 18.01 11.78
CA ALA A 88 2.39 17.74 11.77
C ALA A 88 1.87 17.50 10.34
N GLN A 89 2.23 18.37 9.39
CA GLN A 89 1.82 18.24 7.99
C GLN A 89 2.36 16.96 7.33
N ALA A 90 3.60 16.57 7.64
CA ALA A 90 4.19 15.34 7.13
C ALA A 90 3.52 14.10 7.73
N GLY A 91 3.18 14.14 9.03
CA GLY A 91 2.39 13.10 9.70
C GLY A 91 1.01 12.92 9.07
N ASP A 92 0.30 14.02 8.82
CA ASP A 92 -1.00 13.99 8.15
C ASP A 92 -0.91 13.44 6.72
N GLN A 93 0.14 13.79 5.98
CA GLN A 93 0.39 13.26 4.64
C GLN A 93 0.67 11.76 4.66
N LEU A 94 1.48 11.29 5.61
CA LEU A 94 1.75 9.87 5.80
C LEU A 94 0.47 9.10 6.14
N ALA A 95 -0.35 9.60 7.06
CA ALA A 95 -1.62 8.98 7.42
C ALA A 95 -2.57 8.86 6.23
N ARG A 96 -2.70 9.92 5.42
CA ARG A 96 -3.50 9.88 4.19
C ARG A 96 -2.95 8.87 3.18
N ALA A 97 -1.64 8.87 2.94
CA ALA A 97 -1.01 7.93 2.01
C ALA A 97 -1.20 6.48 2.45
N ALA A 98 -1.14 6.20 3.76
CA ALA A 98 -1.37 4.88 4.32
C ALA A 98 -2.82 4.41 4.13
N GLN A 99 -3.79 5.32 4.27
CA GLN A 99 -5.20 5.02 3.98
C GLN A 99 -5.40 4.66 2.51
N VAL A 100 -4.89 5.48 1.59
CA VAL A 100 -4.99 5.25 0.15
C VAL A 100 -4.34 3.93 -0.26
N LEU A 101 -3.14 3.63 0.27
CA LEU A 101 -2.48 2.35 0.04
C LEU A 101 -3.36 1.17 0.46
N ARG A 102 -3.93 1.22 1.67
CA ARG A 102 -4.82 0.18 2.19
C ARG A 102 -6.06 -0.03 1.31
N GLU A 103 -6.66 1.05 0.82
CA GLU A 103 -7.82 0.98 -0.08
C GLU A 103 -7.45 0.28 -1.40
N HIS A 104 -6.30 0.59 -1.99
CA HIS A 104 -5.83 -0.08 -3.21
C HIS A 104 -5.44 -1.54 -2.97
N GLU A 105 -4.85 -1.88 -1.83
CA GLU A 105 -4.56 -3.27 -1.44
C GLU A 105 -5.86 -4.09 -1.32
N LEU A 106 -6.88 -3.53 -0.67
CA LEU A 106 -8.21 -4.15 -0.57
C LEU A 106 -8.85 -4.35 -1.95
N ARG A 107 -8.70 -3.37 -2.86
CA ARG A 107 -9.17 -3.48 -4.25
C ARG A 107 -8.48 -4.64 -4.96
N VAL A 108 -7.15 -4.75 -4.90
CA VAL A 108 -6.39 -5.86 -5.49
C VAL A 108 -6.87 -7.20 -4.94
N ALA A 109 -7.00 -7.33 -3.62
CA ALA A 109 -7.47 -8.57 -2.97
C ALA A 109 -8.89 -8.96 -3.44
N SER A 110 -9.78 -7.97 -3.53
CA SER A 110 -11.17 -8.18 -3.97
C SER A 110 -11.24 -8.67 -5.42
N VAL A 111 -10.42 -8.11 -6.31
CA VAL A 111 -10.37 -8.50 -7.73
C VAL A 111 -9.78 -9.89 -7.89
N ARG A 112 -8.72 -10.23 -7.14
CA ARG A 112 -8.16 -11.59 -7.12
C ARG A 112 -9.21 -12.62 -6.70
N LYS A 113 -9.97 -12.35 -5.64
CA LYS A 113 -11.06 -13.22 -5.18
C LYS A 113 -12.17 -13.38 -6.24
N LEU A 114 -12.48 -12.33 -6.98
CA LEU A 114 -13.44 -12.40 -8.09
C LEU A 114 -12.95 -13.28 -9.25
N ILE A 115 -11.66 -13.16 -9.60
CA ILE A 115 -11.02 -14.01 -10.61
C ILE A 115 -11.06 -15.48 -10.18
N GLU A 116 -10.67 -15.77 -8.94
CA GLU A 116 -10.68 -17.13 -8.38
C GLU A 116 -12.09 -17.74 -8.47
N ARG A 117 -13.11 -17.02 -7.99
CA ARG A 117 -14.50 -17.47 -8.10
C ARG A 117 -14.90 -17.73 -9.55
N ARG A 118 -14.51 -16.85 -10.48
CA ARG A 118 -14.85 -17.03 -11.89
C ARG A 118 -14.16 -18.23 -12.51
N GLN A 119 -12.92 -18.53 -12.12
CA GLN A 119 -12.21 -19.73 -12.55
C GLN A 119 -12.89 -21.00 -12.03
N GLN A 120 -13.31 -21.03 -10.76
CA GLN A 120 -14.05 -22.15 -10.19
C GLN A 120 -15.37 -22.39 -10.94
N GLU A 121 -16.15 -21.34 -11.22
CA GLU A 121 -17.39 -21.45 -11.99
C GLU A 121 -17.16 -22.03 -13.39
N LEU A 122 -16.08 -21.62 -14.07
CA LEU A 122 -15.73 -22.14 -15.40
C LEU A 122 -15.29 -23.61 -15.35
N GLY A 123 -14.56 -24.01 -14.30
CA GLY A 123 -14.17 -25.40 -14.05
C GLY A 123 -15.39 -26.30 -13.89
N LEU A 124 -16.34 -25.91 -13.04
CA LEU A 124 -17.58 -26.66 -12.83
C LEU A 124 -18.41 -26.81 -14.11
N VAL A 125 -18.45 -25.77 -14.96
CA VAL A 125 -19.14 -25.86 -16.25
C VAL A 125 -18.42 -26.80 -17.22
N ALA A 126 -17.09 -26.80 -17.22
CA ALA A 126 -16.29 -27.70 -18.05
C ALA A 126 -16.45 -29.17 -17.62
N GLU A 127 -16.37 -29.46 -16.32
CA GLU A 127 -16.57 -30.80 -15.77
C GLU A 127 -17.95 -31.37 -16.12
N ARG A 128 -19.02 -30.56 -15.99
CA ARG A 128 -20.37 -30.98 -16.37
C ARG A 128 -20.49 -31.29 -17.87
N ARG A 129 -19.80 -30.53 -18.72
CA ARG A 129 -19.79 -30.77 -20.18
C ARG A 129 -19.05 -32.05 -20.52
N GLU A 130 -17.92 -32.31 -19.86
CA GLU A 130 -17.11 -33.52 -20.05
C GLU A 130 -17.84 -34.77 -19.58
N GLN A 131 -18.48 -34.73 -18.41
CA GLN A 131 -19.33 -35.82 -17.91
C GLN A 131 -20.45 -36.15 -18.90
N LYS A 132 -21.20 -35.14 -19.37
CA LYS A 132 -22.26 -35.34 -20.34
C LYS A 132 -21.76 -35.95 -21.66
N ALA A 133 -20.63 -35.47 -22.19
CA ALA A 133 -20.03 -36.01 -23.40
C ALA A 133 -19.59 -37.48 -23.22
N THR A 134 -19.04 -37.81 -22.04
CA THR A 134 -18.63 -39.17 -21.68
C THR A 134 -19.84 -40.11 -21.58
N ASP A 135 -20.92 -39.67 -20.93
CA ASP A 135 -22.15 -40.44 -20.81
C ASP A 135 -22.81 -40.70 -22.16
N GLU A 136 -22.84 -39.70 -23.05
CA GLU A 136 -23.35 -39.84 -24.42
C GLU A 136 -22.53 -40.86 -25.24
N PHE A 137 -21.20 -40.85 -25.08
CA PHE A 137 -20.32 -41.82 -25.74
C PHE A 137 -20.54 -43.24 -25.20
N ALA A 138 -20.61 -43.40 -23.88
CA ALA A 138 -20.87 -44.69 -23.23
C ALA A 138 -22.23 -45.27 -23.63
N ALA A 139 -23.28 -44.44 -23.68
CA ALA A 139 -24.59 -44.82 -24.15
C ALA A 139 -24.54 -45.31 -25.61
N ARG A 140 -23.94 -44.54 -26.54
CA ARG A 140 -23.81 -44.96 -27.96
C ARG A 140 -23.02 -46.26 -28.12
N ALA A 141 -21.93 -46.44 -27.37
CA ALA A 141 -21.14 -47.67 -27.40
C ALA A 141 -21.91 -48.87 -26.83
N GLY A 142 -22.74 -48.66 -25.80
CA GLY A 142 -23.64 -49.67 -25.25
C GLY A 142 -24.71 -50.12 -26.26
N TRP A 143 -25.34 -49.17 -26.96
CA TRP A 143 -26.34 -49.44 -27.99
C TRP A 143 -25.76 -50.22 -29.17
N ASN A 144 -24.57 -49.86 -29.66
CA ASN A 144 -23.91 -50.62 -30.74
C ASN A 144 -23.57 -52.07 -30.32
N ARG A 145 -23.19 -52.30 -29.06
CA ARG A 145 -22.95 -53.66 -28.54
C ARG A 145 -24.24 -54.47 -28.42
N SER A 146 -25.34 -53.89 -27.92
CA SER A 146 -26.62 -54.61 -27.85
C SER A 146 -27.23 -54.89 -29.21
N SER A 147 -26.96 -54.04 -30.21
CA SER A 147 -27.46 -54.18 -31.58
C SER A 147 -26.69 -55.23 -32.39
N GLY A 148 -25.43 -55.50 -32.04
CA GLY A 148 -24.58 -56.51 -32.70
C GLY A 148 -24.88 -57.95 -32.28
N PHE A 149 -25.47 -58.19 -31.10
CA PHE A 149 -25.82 -59.54 -30.62
C PHE A 149 -27.17 -60.07 -31.15
N GLY A 150 -27.91 -59.29 -31.95
CA GLY A 150 -29.20 -59.67 -32.52
C GLY A 150 -29.17 -60.09 -34.00
N ALA A 151 -28.00 -60.09 -34.66
CA ALA A 151 -27.90 -60.32 -36.11
C ALA A 151 -27.45 -61.74 -36.52
N ASP A 152 -27.05 -62.61 -35.58
CA ASP A 152 -26.58 -63.99 -35.83
C ASP A 152 -27.58 -65.07 -35.39
N ALA A 153 -28.88 -64.82 -35.55
CA ALA A 153 -29.92 -65.82 -35.32
C ALA A 153 -30.92 -65.84 -36.48
N HIS A 154 -30.51 -66.40 -37.63
CA HIS A 154 -31.38 -67.14 -38.56
C HIS A 154 -30.59 -67.87 -39.64
#